data_AF-J2LJ54-F1
#
_entry.id   AF-J2LJ54-F1
#
_cell.length_a   1.000
_cell.length_b   1.000
_cell.length_c   1.000
_cell.angle_alpha   90.00
_cell.angle_beta   90.00
_cell.angle_gamma   90.00
#
_symmetry.space_group_name_H-M   'P 1'
#
loop_
_entity.id
_entity.type
_entity.pdbx_description
1 polymer ?
#
loop_
_entity_poly.entity_id
_entity_poly.type
_entity_poly.pdbx_seq_one_letter_code
_entity_poly.pdbx_strand_id
1 'polypeptide(L)'
;MGGGDEHLSSNYKKLNFQEALTMDSFYAPVITVCGTVIVGYLANFTAERYRRFSDGSAIAAAISGELSSHAVSIPLIKDMLTGLIVAAESGSSPILRPWEPPNDPVYEEMVGKIGLLGIELVEDVVFTYQQIRAFRMALKVVHDHHDMSPHELSARLKRCLETITRAEERGVPLVHRLRERSQEVYKIKLPYWGEYVLKKR
;
A
#
# COMPACT_ATOMS: atom_id res chain seq x y z
N MET A 1 6.61 84.52 -38.83
CA MET A 1 5.57 83.79 -38.06
C MET A 1 5.14 82.63 -38.95
N GLY A 2 5.26 81.35 -38.61
CA GLY A 2 5.70 80.70 -37.39
C GLY A 2 6.33 79.35 -37.75
N GLY A 3 7.48 79.06 -37.15
CA GLY A 3 8.02 77.71 -37.05
C GLY A 3 7.54 77.12 -35.74
N GLY A 4 6.98 75.92 -35.81
CA GLY A 4 6.55 75.18 -34.62
C GLY A 4 5.44 74.22 -34.97
N ASP A 5 5.78 73.05 -35.50
CA ASP A 5 4.87 71.88 -35.53
C ASP A 5 5.56 70.51 -35.75
N GLU A 6 6.89 70.42 -35.95
CA GLU A 6 7.58 69.12 -36.09
C GLU A 6 8.04 68.48 -34.76
N HIS A 7 8.04 69.22 -33.66
CA HIS A 7 8.61 68.72 -32.40
C HIS A 7 7.65 67.87 -31.53
N LEU A 8 6.35 67.91 -31.81
CA LEU A 8 5.34 67.19 -31.01
C LEU A 8 5.15 65.72 -31.47
N SER A 9 5.17 65.43 -32.77
CA SER A 9 4.96 64.08 -33.32
C SER A 9 6.01 63.05 -32.87
N SER A 10 7.27 63.48 -32.73
CA SER A 10 8.38 62.63 -32.27
C SER A 10 8.23 62.20 -30.81
N ASN A 11 7.68 63.05 -29.94
CA ASN A 11 7.53 62.76 -28.52
C ASN A 11 6.37 61.79 -28.25
N TYR A 12 5.26 61.86 -28.99
CA TYR A 12 4.16 60.90 -28.88
C TYR A 12 4.55 59.49 -29.35
N LYS A 13 5.39 59.36 -30.39
CA LYS A 13 5.92 58.05 -30.81
C LYS A 13 6.91 57.46 -29.79
N LYS A 14 7.74 58.30 -29.15
CA LYS A 14 8.66 57.85 -28.10
C LYS A 14 7.93 57.42 -26.83
N LEU A 15 6.90 58.14 -26.38
CA LEU A 15 6.09 57.73 -25.22
C LEU A 15 5.40 56.37 -25.45
N ASN A 16 4.73 56.18 -26.59
CA ASN A 16 4.04 54.92 -26.91
C ASN A 16 5.02 53.73 -27.04
N PHE A 17 6.23 53.95 -27.56
CA PHE A 17 7.24 52.90 -27.68
C PHE A 17 7.85 52.55 -26.31
N GLN A 18 8.05 53.54 -25.45
CA GLN A 18 8.60 53.34 -24.10
C GLN A 18 7.58 52.69 -23.15
N GLU A 19 6.28 53.01 -23.27
CA GLU A 19 5.20 52.35 -22.53
C GLU A 19 4.91 50.91 -23.02
N ALA A 20 5.01 50.66 -24.33
CA ALA A 20 4.92 49.30 -24.87
C ALA A 20 6.10 48.42 -24.43
N LEU A 21 7.31 48.98 -24.39
CA LEU A 21 8.51 48.29 -23.90
C LEU A 21 8.46 48.00 -22.39
N THR A 22 7.83 48.85 -21.57
CA THR A 22 7.75 48.62 -20.11
C THR A 22 6.67 47.63 -19.71
N MET A 23 5.55 47.57 -20.44
CA MET A 23 4.52 46.55 -20.24
C MET A 23 5.09 45.16 -20.54
N ASP A 24 5.71 44.94 -21.71
CA ASP A 24 6.32 43.64 -22.07
C ASP A 24 7.47 43.27 -21.12
N SER A 25 8.26 44.24 -20.67
CA SER A 25 9.37 44.03 -19.73
C SER A 25 8.93 43.67 -18.32
N PHE A 26 7.72 44.08 -17.90
CA PHE A 26 7.16 43.73 -16.59
C PHE A 26 6.38 42.40 -16.62
N TYR A 27 5.58 42.18 -17.67
CA TYR A 27 4.77 40.97 -17.79
C TYR A 27 5.63 39.73 -18.08
N ALA A 28 6.71 39.82 -18.86
CA ALA A 28 7.52 38.66 -19.19
C ALA A 28 8.17 37.97 -17.95
N PRO A 29 8.80 38.68 -17.00
CA PRO A 29 9.27 38.08 -15.75
C PRO A 29 8.14 37.50 -14.90
N VAL A 30 7.01 38.20 -14.78
CA VAL A 30 5.85 37.73 -13.99
C VAL A 30 5.28 36.44 -14.58
N ILE A 31 5.05 36.39 -15.90
CA ILE A 31 4.58 35.20 -16.61
C ILE A 31 5.59 34.05 -16.46
N THR A 32 6.89 34.34 -16.54
CA THR A 32 7.94 33.34 -16.36
C THR A 32 7.94 32.76 -14.94
N VAL A 33 7.83 33.61 -13.92
CA VAL A 33 7.78 33.18 -12.51
C VAL A 33 6.51 32.38 -12.25
N CYS A 34 5.34 32.88 -12.64
CA CYS A 34 4.07 32.17 -12.50
C CYS A 34 4.09 30.83 -13.23
N GLY A 35 4.58 30.81 -14.47
CA GLY A 35 4.72 29.59 -15.27
C GLY A 35 5.64 28.56 -14.61
N THR A 36 6.80 29.00 -14.11
CA THR A 36 7.77 28.12 -13.44
C THR A 36 7.22 27.54 -12.15
N VAL A 37 6.50 28.34 -11.35
CA VAL A 37 5.86 27.88 -10.10
C VAL A 37 4.77 26.85 -10.40
N ILE A 38 3.91 27.12 -11.40
CA ILE A 38 2.83 26.18 -11.79
C ILE A 38 3.42 24.87 -12.31
N VAL A 39 4.40 24.93 -13.22
CA VAL A 39 5.07 23.73 -13.77
C VAL A 39 5.78 22.95 -12.66
N GLY A 40 6.51 23.64 -11.78
CA GLY A 40 7.20 23.01 -10.65
C GLY A 40 6.24 22.33 -9.68
N TYR A 41 5.11 22.98 -9.36
CA TYR A 41 4.08 22.41 -8.50
C TYR A 41 3.46 21.14 -9.13
N LEU A 42 3.07 21.21 -10.41
CA LEU A 42 2.50 20.06 -11.13
C LEU A 42 3.49 18.91 -11.26
N ALA A 43 4.76 19.21 -11.55
CA ALA A 43 5.83 18.21 -11.62
C ALA A 43 6.05 17.53 -10.26
N ASN A 44 6.13 18.30 -9.17
CA ASN A 44 6.32 17.74 -7.82
C ASN A 44 5.11 16.88 -7.39
N PHE A 45 3.90 17.35 -7.66
CA PHE A 45 2.69 16.63 -7.30
C PHE A 45 2.50 15.32 -8.08
N THR A 46 2.79 15.34 -9.39
CA THR A 46 2.74 14.13 -10.23
C THR A 46 3.83 13.14 -9.85
N ALA A 47 5.05 13.61 -9.59
CA ALA A 47 6.15 12.78 -9.11
C ALA A 47 5.82 12.11 -7.77
N GLU A 48 5.29 12.87 -6.80
CA GLU A 48 4.93 12.33 -5.49
C GLU A 48 3.79 11.31 -5.57
N ARG A 49 2.77 11.56 -6.42
CA ARG A 49 1.69 10.60 -6.64
C ARG A 49 2.18 9.31 -7.29
N TYR A 50 3.06 9.41 -8.29
CA TYR A 50 3.67 8.25 -8.92
C TYR A 50 4.53 7.46 -7.93
N ARG A 51 5.34 8.15 -7.12
CA ARG A 51 6.16 7.53 -6.07
C ARG A 51 5.30 6.76 -5.08
N ARG A 52 4.22 7.36 -4.55
CA ARG A 52 3.27 6.67 -3.64
C ARG A 52 2.60 5.47 -4.27
N PHE A 53 2.24 5.56 -5.56
CA PHE A 53 1.68 4.43 -6.30
C PHE A 53 2.69 3.28 -6.45
N SER A 54 3.93 3.61 -6.81
CA SER A 54 5.03 2.65 -6.94
C SER A 54 5.35 1.98 -5.61
N ASP A 55 5.42 2.76 -4.53
CA ASP A 55 5.63 2.25 -3.16
C ASP A 55 4.50 1.31 -2.76
N GLY A 56 3.23 1.69 -2.99
CA GLY A 56 2.08 0.82 -2.75
C GLY A 56 2.12 -0.49 -3.54
N SER A 57 2.58 -0.43 -4.80
CA SER A 57 2.73 -1.63 -5.65
C SER A 57 3.83 -2.57 -5.13
N ALA A 58 4.95 -2.01 -4.65
CA ALA A 58 6.04 -2.78 -4.05
C ALA A 58 5.61 -3.44 -2.73
N ILE A 59 4.87 -2.72 -1.88
CA ILE A 59 4.30 -3.26 -0.64
C ILE A 59 3.33 -4.40 -0.96
N ALA A 60 2.44 -4.21 -1.95
CA ALA A 60 1.48 -5.23 -2.35
C ALA A 60 2.19 -6.52 -2.80
N ALA A 61 3.24 -6.39 -3.62
CA ALA A 61 4.06 -7.53 -4.03
C ALA A 61 4.72 -8.24 -2.85
N ALA A 62 5.37 -7.49 -1.94
CA ALA A 62 6.07 -8.04 -0.79
C ALA A 62 5.12 -8.81 0.15
N ILE A 63 4.01 -8.19 0.54
CA ILE A 63 3.00 -8.83 1.41
C ILE A 63 2.37 -10.04 0.72
N SER A 64 2.11 -9.97 -0.59
CA SER A 64 1.58 -11.12 -1.33
C SER A 64 2.55 -12.31 -1.28
N GLY A 65 3.86 -12.07 -1.30
CA GLY A 65 4.89 -13.11 -1.22
C GLY A 65 4.89 -13.81 0.14
N GLU A 66 4.89 -13.05 1.23
CA GLU A 66 4.85 -13.60 2.59
C GLU A 66 3.54 -14.37 2.86
N LEU A 67 2.38 -13.79 2.51
CA LEU A 67 1.09 -14.48 2.65
C LEU A 67 0.98 -15.73 1.76
N SER A 68 1.58 -15.73 0.56
CA SER A 68 1.62 -16.93 -0.29
C SER A 68 2.40 -18.06 0.39
N SER A 69 3.48 -17.75 1.09
CA SER A 69 4.26 -18.75 1.84
C SER A 69 3.43 -19.38 2.96
N HIS A 70 2.65 -18.58 3.67
CA HIS A 70 1.71 -19.09 4.68
C HIS A 70 0.64 -19.97 4.03
N ALA A 71 0.02 -19.52 2.93
CA ALA A 71 -1.03 -20.24 2.23
C ALA A 71 -0.62 -21.65 1.80
N VAL A 72 0.61 -21.84 1.31
CA VAL A 72 1.15 -23.16 0.93
C VAL A 72 1.22 -24.11 2.13
N SER A 73 1.44 -23.59 3.34
CA SER A 73 1.62 -24.41 4.55
C SER A 73 0.30 -24.73 5.27
N ILE A 74 -0.76 -23.96 5.02
CA ILE A 74 -2.04 -24.09 5.73
C ILE A 74 -2.65 -25.50 5.62
N PRO A 75 -2.72 -26.16 4.45
CA PRO A 75 -3.30 -27.51 4.35
C PRO A 75 -2.60 -28.52 5.27
N LEU A 76 -1.26 -28.50 5.29
CA LEU A 76 -0.47 -29.38 6.15
C LEU A 76 -0.72 -29.10 7.65
N ILE A 77 -0.86 -27.82 8.02
CA ILE A 77 -1.19 -27.43 9.40
C ILE A 77 -2.59 -27.93 9.78
N LYS A 78 -3.57 -27.81 8.90
CA LYS A 78 -4.95 -28.28 9.15
C LYS A 78 -4.97 -29.79 9.35
N ASP A 79 -4.30 -30.55 8.50
CA ASP A 79 -4.19 -32.02 8.62
C ASP A 79 -3.55 -32.43 9.95
N MET A 80 -2.46 -31.76 10.33
CA MET A 80 -1.80 -31.97 11.63
C MET A 80 -2.76 -31.69 12.80
N LEU A 81 -3.47 -30.56 12.78
CA LEU A 81 -4.43 -30.20 13.83
C LEU A 81 -5.57 -31.23 13.92
N THR A 82 -6.10 -31.67 12.79
CA THR A 82 -7.16 -32.70 12.76
C THR A 82 -6.67 -34.02 13.36
N GLY A 83 -5.44 -34.45 13.04
CA GLY A 83 -4.84 -35.64 13.66
C GLY A 83 -4.67 -35.50 15.18
N LEU A 84 -4.21 -34.34 15.65
CA LEU A 84 -4.07 -34.06 17.08
C LEU A 84 -5.42 -34.02 17.80
N ILE A 85 -6.48 -33.48 17.16
CA ILE A 85 -7.84 -33.47 17.71
C ILE A 85 -8.34 -34.90 17.90
N VAL A 86 -8.19 -35.76 16.89
CA VAL A 86 -8.60 -37.17 16.96
C VAL A 86 -7.85 -37.92 18.08
N ALA A 87 -6.54 -37.66 18.22
CA ALA A 87 -5.74 -38.24 19.29
C ALA A 87 -6.23 -37.81 20.68
N ALA A 88 -6.48 -36.50 20.86
CA ALA A 88 -6.99 -35.94 22.11
C ALA A 88 -8.38 -36.50 22.47
N GLU A 89 -9.28 -36.61 21.50
CA GLU A 89 -10.61 -37.20 21.70
C GLU A 89 -10.56 -38.70 22.03
N SER A 90 -9.53 -39.40 21.57
CA SER A 90 -9.25 -40.80 21.91
C SER A 90 -8.55 -40.97 23.26
N GLY A 91 -8.37 -39.89 24.03
CA GLY A 91 -7.70 -39.90 25.33
C GLY A 91 -6.17 -39.89 25.27
N SER A 92 -5.57 -39.75 24.09
CA SER A 92 -4.12 -39.59 23.93
C SER A 92 -3.72 -38.12 24.09
N SER A 93 -2.70 -37.84 24.88
CA SER A 93 -2.14 -36.49 25.02
C SER A 93 -0.72 -36.46 24.43
N PRO A 94 -0.57 -36.22 23.11
CA PRO A 94 0.73 -36.16 22.49
C PRO A 94 1.55 -35.01 23.07
N ILE A 95 2.75 -35.32 23.57
CA ILE A 95 3.67 -34.31 24.07
C ILE A 95 4.28 -33.59 22.87
N LEU A 96 3.91 -32.32 22.71
CA LEU A 96 4.51 -31.44 21.72
C LEU A 96 5.76 -30.79 22.30
N ARG A 97 6.82 -30.66 21.52
CA ARG A 97 8.02 -29.96 22.00
C ARG A 97 7.74 -28.47 22.11
N PRO A 98 8.27 -27.76 23.12
CA PRO A 98 8.17 -26.31 23.19
C PRO A 98 8.57 -25.66 21.87
N TRP A 99 7.81 -24.62 21.49
CA TRP A 99 7.95 -23.96 20.21
C TRP A 99 7.81 -22.46 20.38
N GLU A 100 8.66 -21.70 19.69
CA GLU A 100 8.53 -20.26 19.60
C GLU A 100 7.90 -19.85 18.28
N PRO A 101 6.75 -19.14 18.31
CA PRO A 101 6.13 -18.57 17.14
C PRO A 101 7.10 -17.73 16.30
N PRO A 102 7.23 -17.99 14.98
CA PRO A 102 7.95 -17.09 14.09
C PRO A 102 7.19 -15.77 13.96
N ASN A 103 7.94 -14.70 13.70
CA ASN A 103 7.39 -13.40 13.33
C ASN A 103 7.10 -13.31 11.82
N ASP A 104 6.46 -12.21 11.42
CA ASP A 104 6.12 -11.89 10.02
C ASP A 104 6.93 -10.67 9.57
N PRO A 105 8.22 -10.84 9.20
CA PRO A 105 9.16 -9.73 9.03
C PRO A 105 8.74 -8.75 7.93
N VAL A 106 8.08 -9.23 6.86
CA VAL A 106 7.63 -8.34 5.78
C VAL A 106 6.46 -7.49 6.26
N TYR A 107 5.48 -8.09 6.92
CA TYR A 107 4.36 -7.34 7.50
C TYR A 107 4.81 -6.34 8.56
N GLU A 108 5.70 -6.74 9.48
CA GLU A 108 6.21 -5.90 10.56
C GLU A 108 6.93 -4.65 10.02
N GLU A 109 7.77 -4.81 8.99
CA GLU A 109 8.47 -3.70 8.36
C GLU A 109 7.51 -2.77 7.58
N MET A 110 6.44 -3.33 7.00
CA MET A 110 5.54 -2.60 6.10
C MET A 110 4.32 -1.98 6.80
N VAL A 111 4.02 -2.34 8.06
CA VAL A 111 2.81 -1.92 8.79
C VAL A 111 2.61 -0.39 8.78
N GLY A 112 3.69 0.39 8.86
CA GLY A 112 3.64 1.85 8.84
C GLY A 112 3.25 2.46 7.48
N LYS A 113 3.27 1.67 6.40
CA LYS A 113 3.02 2.10 5.03
C LYS A 113 1.85 1.37 4.36
N ILE A 114 1.17 0.45 5.05
CA ILE A 114 0.06 -0.34 4.48
C ILE A 114 -1.06 0.52 3.91
N GLY A 115 -1.25 1.75 4.41
CA GLY A 115 -2.21 2.72 3.87
C GLY A 115 -2.04 3.02 2.37
N LEU A 116 -0.86 2.76 1.79
CA LEU A 116 -0.61 2.91 0.35
C LEU A 116 -1.27 1.83 -0.53
N LEU A 117 -1.79 0.76 0.08
CA LEU A 117 -2.52 -0.31 -0.62
C LEU A 117 -3.95 0.11 -1.01
N GLY A 118 -4.55 1.04 -0.27
CA GLY A 118 -5.99 1.34 -0.35
C GLY A 118 -6.77 0.65 0.77
N ILE A 119 -7.93 1.22 1.11
CA ILE A 119 -8.68 0.89 2.33
C ILE A 119 -9.07 -0.60 2.38
N GLU A 120 -9.59 -1.14 1.29
CA GLU A 120 -10.06 -2.54 1.23
C GLU A 120 -8.92 -3.54 1.51
N LEU A 121 -7.78 -3.37 0.81
CA LEU A 121 -6.63 -4.26 0.99
C LEU A 121 -6.01 -4.15 2.38
N VAL A 122 -6.00 -2.96 2.98
CA VAL A 122 -5.48 -2.76 4.35
C VAL A 122 -6.27 -3.58 5.35
N GLU A 123 -7.60 -3.52 5.29
CA GLU A 123 -8.45 -4.24 6.24
C GLU A 123 -8.19 -5.75 6.16
N ASP A 124 -8.13 -6.28 4.94
CA ASP A 124 -7.91 -7.70 4.68
C ASP A 124 -6.51 -8.16 5.13
N VAL A 125 -5.48 -7.36 4.86
CA VAL A 125 -4.10 -7.61 5.30
C VAL A 125 -4.06 -7.69 6.82
N VAL A 126 -4.54 -6.65 7.51
CA VAL A 126 -4.52 -6.60 8.97
C VAL A 126 -5.28 -7.78 9.56
N PHE A 127 -6.50 -8.06 9.08
CA PHE A 127 -7.27 -9.19 9.56
C PHE A 127 -6.53 -10.52 9.38
N THR A 128 -6.00 -10.77 8.19
CA THR A 128 -5.33 -12.05 7.87
C THR A 128 -4.13 -12.27 8.78
N TYR A 129 -3.27 -11.27 8.96
CA TYR A 129 -2.12 -11.39 9.88
C TYR A 129 -2.54 -11.52 11.34
N GLN A 130 -3.60 -10.84 11.78
CA GLN A 130 -4.09 -11.03 13.15
C GLN A 130 -4.65 -12.44 13.36
N GLN A 131 -5.32 -13.03 12.37
CA GLN A 131 -5.76 -14.43 12.45
C GLN A 131 -4.57 -15.40 12.50
N ILE A 132 -3.54 -15.20 11.68
CA ILE A 132 -2.32 -16.01 11.73
C ILE A 132 -1.65 -15.89 13.11
N ARG A 133 -1.50 -14.66 13.63
CA ARG A 133 -0.93 -14.41 14.96
C ARG A 133 -1.74 -15.07 16.07
N ALA A 134 -3.07 -14.93 16.04
CA ALA A 134 -3.96 -15.55 17.00
C ALA A 134 -3.84 -17.09 16.98
N PHE A 135 -3.72 -17.69 15.79
CA PHE A 135 -3.44 -19.11 15.64
C PHE A 135 -2.10 -19.49 16.31
N ARG A 136 -1.01 -18.77 16.01
CA ARG A 136 0.31 -19.07 16.60
C ARG A 136 0.31 -18.93 18.12
N MET A 137 -0.35 -17.91 18.67
CA MET A 137 -0.50 -17.73 20.11
C MET A 137 -1.30 -18.88 20.76
N ALA A 138 -2.40 -19.29 20.13
CA ALA A 138 -3.21 -20.41 20.62
C ALA A 138 -2.44 -21.73 20.57
N LEU A 139 -1.68 -21.97 19.50
CA LEU A 139 -0.86 -23.17 19.34
C LEU A 139 0.29 -23.19 20.36
N LYS A 140 0.93 -22.04 20.65
CA LYS A 140 1.96 -21.94 21.68
C LYS A 140 1.46 -22.43 23.04
N VAL A 141 0.25 -22.06 23.44
CA VAL A 141 -0.33 -22.55 24.71
C VAL A 141 -0.42 -24.08 24.73
N VAL A 142 -0.78 -24.70 23.60
CA VAL A 142 -0.84 -26.16 23.47
C VAL A 142 0.54 -26.82 23.54
N HIS A 143 1.58 -26.15 23.04
CA HIS A 143 2.96 -26.61 23.14
C HIS A 143 3.57 -26.42 24.54
N ASP A 144 3.18 -25.38 25.27
CA ASP A 144 3.80 -25.02 26.54
C ASP A 144 3.14 -25.69 27.76
N HIS A 145 1.88 -26.11 27.66
CA HIS A 145 1.13 -26.71 28.78
C HIS A 145 0.80 -28.18 28.47
N HIS A 146 1.34 -29.12 29.25
CA HIS A 146 1.13 -30.56 29.05
C HIS A 146 0.16 -31.19 30.05
N ASP A 147 -0.31 -30.42 31.01
CA ASP A 147 -1.20 -30.80 32.11
C ASP A 147 -2.70 -30.67 31.77
N MET A 148 -3.02 -30.44 30.49
CA MET A 148 -4.39 -30.27 30.02
C MET A 148 -5.16 -31.60 29.98
N SER A 149 -6.43 -31.55 30.38
CA SER A 149 -7.33 -32.69 30.16
C SER A 149 -7.53 -32.97 28.66
N PRO A 150 -7.83 -34.21 28.23
CA PRO A 150 -8.06 -34.51 26.82
C PRO A 150 -9.17 -33.66 26.19
N HIS A 151 -10.23 -33.36 26.95
CA HIS A 151 -11.31 -32.46 26.51
C HIS A 151 -10.82 -31.03 26.30
N GLU A 152 -10.03 -30.50 27.23
CA GLU A 152 -9.45 -29.16 27.08
C GLU A 152 -8.48 -29.07 25.89
N LEU A 153 -7.62 -30.07 25.73
CA LEU A 153 -6.68 -30.14 24.60
C LEU A 153 -7.43 -30.15 23.26
N SER A 154 -8.46 -31.00 23.12
CA SER A 154 -9.30 -31.05 21.91
C SER A 154 -9.97 -29.70 21.63
N ALA A 155 -10.55 -29.05 22.65
CA ALA A 155 -11.19 -27.74 22.49
C ALA A 155 -10.20 -26.66 22.01
N ARG A 156 -8.98 -26.63 22.56
CA ARG A 156 -7.95 -25.67 22.14
C ARG A 156 -7.45 -25.92 20.72
N LEU A 157 -7.25 -27.18 20.34
CA LEU A 157 -6.85 -27.55 18.98
C LEU A 157 -7.95 -27.19 17.96
N LYS A 158 -9.23 -27.42 18.28
CA LYS A 158 -10.37 -26.98 17.45
C LYS A 158 -10.36 -25.47 17.24
N ARG A 159 -10.11 -24.69 18.30
CA ARG A 159 -9.96 -23.22 18.18
C ARG A 159 -8.78 -22.82 17.29
N CYS A 160 -7.66 -23.54 17.35
CA CYS A 160 -6.53 -23.33 16.44
C CYS A 160 -6.95 -23.57 14.98
N LEU A 161 -7.65 -24.68 14.73
CA LEU A 161 -8.15 -25.06 13.41
C LEU A 161 -9.13 -24.03 12.84
N GLU A 162 -10.08 -23.56 13.64
CA GLU A 162 -11.01 -22.50 13.23
C GLU A 162 -10.28 -21.20 12.89
N THR A 163 -9.27 -20.84 13.68
CA THR A 163 -8.54 -19.58 13.52
C THR A 163 -7.71 -19.57 12.24
N ILE A 164 -7.00 -20.67 11.95
CA ILE A 164 -6.24 -20.81 10.71
C ILE A 164 -7.16 -20.96 9.49
N THR A 165 -8.34 -21.55 9.64
CA THR A 165 -9.36 -21.64 8.58
C THR A 165 -9.88 -20.24 8.21
N ARG A 166 -10.21 -19.39 9.19
CA ARG A 166 -10.58 -17.99 8.92
C ARG A 166 -9.45 -17.20 8.25
N ALA A 167 -8.20 -17.47 8.61
CA ALA A 167 -7.04 -16.86 7.94
C ALA A 167 -6.94 -17.30 6.48
N GLU A 168 -7.18 -18.58 6.19
CA GLU A 168 -7.18 -19.15 4.84
C GLU A 168 -8.29 -18.54 3.96
N GLU A 169 -9.53 -18.53 4.46
CA GLU A 169 -10.72 -18.06 3.75
C GLU A 169 -10.54 -16.63 3.22
N ARG A 170 -9.94 -15.74 4.02
CA ARG A 170 -9.70 -14.34 3.64
C ARG A 170 -8.32 -14.14 2.98
N GLY A 171 -7.32 -14.88 3.43
CA GLY A 171 -5.93 -14.72 3.01
C GLY A 171 -5.65 -15.23 1.60
N VAL A 172 -6.24 -16.35 1.19
CA VAL A 172 -6.03 -16.90 -0.16
C VAL A 172 -6.55 -15.94 -1.25
N PRO A 173 -7.80 -15.43 -1.18
CA PRO A 173 -8.27 -14.41 -2.13
C PRO A 173 -7.47 -13.09 -2.04
N LEU A 174 -7.01 -12.72 -0.84
CA LEU A 174 -6.20 -11.51 -0.65
C LEU A 174 -4.87 -11.58 -1.41
N VAL A 175 -4.20 -12.74 -1.43
CA VAL A 175 -2.95 -12.92 -2.21
C VAL A 175 -3.16 -12.55 -3.68
N HIS A 176 -4.28 -12.97 -4.27
CA HIS A 176 -4.61 -12.64 -5.66
C HIS A 176 -4.77 -11.13 -5.85
N ARG A 177 -5.58 -10.49 -5.00
CA ARG A 177 -5.85 -9.03 -5.10
C ARG A 177 -4.61 -8.18 -4.85
N LEU A 178 -3.70 -8.60 -3.97
CA LEU A 178 -2.41 -7.93 -3.78
C LEU A 178 -1.51 -8.06 -5.01
N ARG A 179 -1.50 -9.22 -5.66
CA ARG A 179 -0.78 -9.39 -6.94
C ARG A 179 -1.36 -8.52 -8.03
N GLU A 180 -2.68 -8.47 -8.18
CA GLU A 180 -3.35 -7.55 -9.10
C GLU A 180 -2.96 -6.09 -8.80
N ARG A 181 -3.04 -5.67 -7.54
CA ARG A 181 -2.65 -4.32 -7.09
C ARG A 181 -1.20 -3.98 -7.44
N SER A 182 -0.28 -4.95 -7.34
CA SER A 182 1.13 -4.76 -7.68
C SER A 182 1.41 -4.62 -9.18
N GLN A 183 0.50 -5.14 -10.00
CA GLN A 183 0.59 -5.15 -11.47
C GLN A 183 -0.20 -4.02 -12.13
N GLU A 184 -0.95 -3.25 -11.33
CA GLU A 184 -1.65 -2.07 -11.81
C GLU A 184 -0.72 -1.10 -12.54
N VAL A 185 -1.28 -0.39 -13.52
CA VAL A 185 -0.58 0.65 -14.24
C VAL A 185 -1.04 2.00 -13.73
N TYR A 186 -0.08 2.89 -13.46
CA TYR A 186 -0.38 4.24 -13.00
C TYR A 186 -1.12 5.03 -14.09
N LYS A 187 -2.30 5.55 -13.74
CA LYS A 187 -3.13 6.40 -14.60
C LYS A 187 -3.15 7.82 -14.07
N ILE A 188 -2.83 8.79 -14.93
CA ILE A 188 -2.99 10.21 -14.62
C ILE A 188 -4.34 10.64 -15.18
N LYS A 189 -5.22 11.14 -14.31
CA LYS A 189 -6.49 11.77 -14.70
C LYS A 189 -6.34 13.28 -14.61
N LEU A 190 -6.32 13.95 -15.76
CA LEU A 190 -6.31 15.42 -15.84
C LEU A 190 -7.76 15.91 -16.04
N PRO A 191 -8.23 16.89 -15.24
CA PRO A 191 -9.65 17.28 -15.22
C PRO A 191 -10.22 17.76 -16.57
N TYR A 192 -9.37 18.21 -17.50
CA TYR A 192 -9.80 18.75 -18.80
C TYR A 192 -9.18 18.05 -20.03
N TRP A 193 -8.25 17.09 -19.83
CA TRP A 193 -7.38 16.60 -20.91
C TRP A 193 -7.40 15.07 -21.11
N GLY A 194 -8.30 14.36 -20.42
CA GLY A 194 -8.44 12.90 -20.52
C GLY A 194 -7.54 12.09 -19.59
N GLU A 195 -7.52 10.77 -19.79
CA GLU A 195 -6.70 9.82 -19.02
C GLU A 195 -5.43 9.44 -19.80
N TYR A 196 -4.27 9.55 -19.15
CA TYR A 196 -2.97 9.15 -19.70
C TYR A 196 -2.42 7.97 -18.90
N VAL A 197 -1.97 6.93 -19.61
CA VAL A 197 -1.38 5.73 -19.02
C VAL A 197 0.14 5.83 -19.10
N LEU A 198 0.81 5.87 -17.95
CA LEU A 198 2.27 5.78 -17.90
C LEU A 198 2.66 4.30 -17.87
N LYS A 199 3.13 3.77 -19.01
CA LYS A 199 3.66 2.40 -19.08
C LYS A 199 4.92 2.28 -18.22
N LYS A 200 4.96 1.28 -17.35
CA LYS A 200 6.16 0.84 -16.62
C LYS A 200 7.22 0.43 -17.66
N ARG A 201 8.43 0.97 -17.58
CA ARG A 201 9.59 0.46 -18.33
C ARG A 201 10.08 -0.83 -17.69
#